data_AF-A0A2D9JPF3-F1
#
_entry.id   AF-A0A2D9JPF3-F1
#
_cell.length_a   1.000
_cell.length_b   1.000
_cell.length_c   1.000
_cell.angle_alpha   90.00
_cell.angle_beta   90.00
_cell.angle_gamma   90.00
#
_symmetry.space_group_name_H-M   'P 1'
#
loop_
_entity.id
_entity.type
_entity.pdbx_description
1 polymer ?
#
loop_
_entity_poly.entity_id
_entity_poly.type
_entity_poly.pdbx_seq_one_letter_code
_entity_poly.pdbx_strand_id
1 'polypeptide(L)' 'MFVVFQYGIFDAVLNNDDLGIQLLSLLTWQELLQQARERQDFSDAVIAQIEDYVRDPLLWSSRHGGISEQHFRRTQS' A
#
# COMPACT_ATOMS: atom_id res chain seq x y z
N MET A 1 8.90 -9.65 14.02
CA MET A 1 9.55 -9.55 12.70
C MET A 1 9.74 -8.09 12.36
N PHE A 2 10.85 -7.71 11.72
CA PHE A 2 11.12 -6.31 11.35
C PHE A 2 11.17 -6.15 9.83
N VAL A 3 10.58 -5.07 9.32
CA VAL A 3 10.67 -4.66 7.92
C VAL A 3 11.01 -3.17 7.83
N VAL A 4 11.72 -2.78 6.78
CA VAL A 4 12.08 -1.37 6.58
C VAL A 4 10.87 -0.53 6.17
N PHE A 5 9.92 -1.11 5.44
CA PHE A 5 8.76 -0.39 4.94
C PHE A 5 7.53 -1.29 4.97
N GLN A 6 6.48 -0.86 5.66
CA GLN A 6 5.19 -1.55 5.63
C GLN A 6 4.23 -0.82 4.70
N TYR A 7 3.59 -1.59 3.83
CA TYR A 7 2.56 -1.03 2.95
C TYR A 7 1.28 -0.68 3.73
N GLY A 8 0.93 -1.42 4.79
CA GLY A 8 -0.24 -1.12 5.62
C GLY A 8 -1.59 -1.33 4.92
N ILE A 9 -1.61 -2.04 3.78
CA ILE A 9 -2.81 -2.27 2.96
C ILE A 9 -3.42 -3.66 3.23
N PHE A 10 -2.73 -4.52 4.00
CA PHE A 10 -3.17 -5.87 4.32
C PHE A 10 -3.19 -6.07 5.84
N ASP A 11 -4.37 -5.97 6.44
CA ASP A 11 -4.57 -6.06 7.90
C ASP A 11 -4.15 -7.40 8.50
N ALA A 12 -4.19 -8.48 7.69
CA ALA A 12 -3.89 -9.85 8.13
C ALA A 12 -2.45 -10.05 8.67
N VAL A 13 -1.55 -9.09 8.45
CA VAL A 13 -0.13 -9.18 8.84
C VAL A 13 0.20 -8.29 10.05
N LEU A 14 -0.71 -7.41 10.49
CA LEU A 14 -0.38 -6.38 11.48
C LEU A 14 -0.26 -6.93 12.90
N ASN A 15 -1.19 -7.79 13.32
CA ASN A 15 -1.11 -8.52 14.58
C ASN A 15 -1.72 -9.90 14.36
N ASN A 16 -0.88 -10.92 14.25
CA ASN A 16 -1.34 -12.29 14.26
C ASN A 16 -1.06 -12.88 15.64
N ASP A 17 -1.98 -12.60 16.57
CA ASP A 17 -1.89 -13.05 17.97
C ASP A 17 -1.80 -14.58 18.06
N ASP A 18 -2.41 -15.30 17.10
CA ASP A 18 -2.35 -16.76 17.00
C ASP A 18 -0.94 -17.29 16.68
N LEU A 19 -0.12 -16.51 15.98
CA LEU A 19 1.27 -16.85 15.68
C LEU A 19 2.27 -16.26 16.69
N GLY A 20 1.83 -15.36 17.57
CA GLY A 20 2.70 -14.65 18.52
C GLY A 20 3.73 -13.73 17.83
N ILE A 21 3.47 -13.33 16.58
CA ILE A 21 4.40 -12.52 15.79
C ILE A 21 3.85 -11.10 15.67
N GLN A 22 4.61 -10.14 16.22
CA GLN A 22 4.43 -8.72 15.97
C GLN A 22 5.23 -8.29 14.74
N LEU A 23 4.61 -7.53 13.83
CA LEU A 23 5.32 -6.85 12.73
C LEU A 23 5.71 -5.45 13.18
N LEU A 24 7.01 -5.16 13.17
CA LEU A 24 7.57 -3.84 13.42
C LEU A 24 8.05 -3.24 12.09
N SER A 25 7.76 -1.97 11.85
CA SER A 25 8.20 -1.25 10.66
C SER A 25 8.83 0.09 10.99
N LEU A 26 9.78 0.51 10.15
CA LEU A 26 10.43 1.82 10.29
C LEU A 26 9.57 2.94 9.69
N LEU A 27 8.77 2.64 8.67
CA LEU A 27 7.98 3.63 7.94
C LEU A 27 6.77 2.97 7.26
N THR A 28 5.68 3.73 7.18
CA THR A 28 4.44 3.41 6.45
C THR A 28 4.18 4.40 5.31
N TRP A 29 3.26 4.06 4.38
CA TRP A 29 2.80 5.00 3.35
C TRP A 29 2.19 6.28 3.93
N GLN A 30 1.46 6.18 5.05
CA GLN A 30 0.83 7.33 5.69
C GLN A 30 1.88 8.33 6.17
N GLU A 31 2.90 7.83 6.87
CA GLU A 31 4.02 8.66 7.36
C GLU A 31 4.84 9.25 6.20
N LEU A 32 5.08 8.46 5.15
CA LEU A 32 5.79 8.94 3.96
C LEU A 32 5.03 10.08 3.26
N LEU A 33 3.71 9.94 3.09
CA LEU A 33 2.87 10.96 2.44
C LEU A 33 2.75 12.23 3.30
N GLN A 34 2.65 12.09 4.62
CA GLN A 34 2.69 13.23 5.53
C GLN A 34 3.99 14.03 5.37
N GLN A 35 5.14 13.34 5.41
CA GLN A 35 6.44 13.98 5.25
C GLN A 35 6.63 14.60 3.86
N ALA A 36 6.14 13.94 2.80
CA ALA A 36 6.19 14.47 1.44
C ALA A 36 5.38 15.77 1.28
N ARG A 37 4.23 15.88 1.95
CA ARG A 37 3.41 17.11 1.99
C ARG A 37 4.14 18.24 2.72
N GLU A 38 4.74 17.95 3.87
CA GLU A 38 5.48 18.95 4.65
C GLU A 38 6.69 19.52 3.90
N ARG A 39 7.40 18.67 3.15
CA ARG A 39 8.58 19.07 2.37
C ARG A 39 8.25 19.74 1.05
N GLN A 40 7.00 19.60 0.58
CA GLN A 40 6.56 20.06 -0.75
C GLN A 40 7.42 19.46 -1.89
N ASP A 41 7.94 18.25 -1.69
CA ASP A 41 8.81 17.55 -2.66
C ASP A 41 8.03 17.16 -3.94
N PHE A 42 6.70 17.05 -3.83
CA PHE A 42 5.80 16.70 -4.93
C PHE A 42 4.60 17.65 -4.98
N SER A 43 4.00 17.78 -6.16
CA SER A 43 2.75 18.53 -6.31
C SER A 43 1.58 17.80 -5.64
N ASP A 44 0.56 18.55 -5.24
CA ASP A 44 -0.66 17.99 -4.64
C ASP A 44 -1.33 16.93 -5.52
N ALA A 45 -1.25 17.09 -6.84
CA ALA A 45 -1.79 16.13 -7.79
C ALA A 45 -1.07 14.78 -7.73
N VAL A 46 0.26 14.78 -7.54
CA VAL A 46 1.04 13.55 -7.39
C VAL A 46 0.72 12.88 -6.06
N ILE A 47 0.66 13.65 -4.97
CA ILE A 47 0.31 13.12 -3.65
C ILE A 47 -1.09 12.49 -3.67
N ALA A 48 -2.08 13.16 -4.29
CA ALA A 48 -3.44 12.62 -4.41
C ALA A 48 -3.49 11.31 -5.21
N GLN A 49 -2.70 11.19 -6.28
CA GLN A 49 -2.58 9.96 -7.06
C GLN A 49 -2.03 8.80 -6.22
N ILE A 50 -1.02 9.05 -5.39
CA ILE A 50 -0.45 8.03 -4.49
C ILE A 50 -1.45 7.66 -3.39
N GLU A 51 -2.19 8.62 -2.84
CA GLU A 51 -3.25 8.36 -1.85
C GLU A 51 -4.37 7.47 -2.42
N ASP A 52 -4.78 7.71 -3.66
CA ASP A 52 -5.76 6.87 -4.35
C ASP A 52 -5.25 5.44 -4.54
N TYR A 53 -3.97 5.27 -4.88
CA TYR A 53 -3.35 3.95 -4.97
C TYR A 53 -3.28 3.24 -3.61
N VAL A 54 -2.85 3.93 -2.55
CA VAL A 54 -2.72 3.33 -1.21
C VAL A 54 -4.09 2.90 -0.65
N ARG A 55 -5.17 3.62 -0.99
CA ARG A 55 -6.53 3.29 -0.56
C ARG A 55 -7.06 2.00 -1.18
N ASP A 56 -6.84 1.79 -2.48
CA ASP A 56 -7.27 0.58 -3.19
C ASP A 56 -6.32 0.27 -4.37
N PRO A 57 -5.21 -0.44 -4.12
CA PRO A 57 -4.21 -0.72 -5.14
C PRO A 57 -4.76 -1.53 -6.30
N LEU A 58 -5.73 -2.42 -6.04
CA LEU A 58 -6.28 -3.32 -7.06
C LEU A 58 -7.20 -2.56 -8.01
N LEU A 59 -8.13 -1.76 -7.45
CA LEU A 59 -8.99 -0.91 -8.25
C LEU A 59 -8.17 0.13 -9.01
N TRP A 60 -7.21 0.79 -8.35
CA TRP A 60 -6.33 1.76 -9.00
C TRP A 60 -5.56 1.11 -10.16
N SER A 61 -4.95 -0.07 -9.94
CA SER A 61 -4.22 -0.81 -10.96
C SER A 61 -5.11 -1.13 -12.17
N SER A 62 -6.35 -1.60 -11.93
CA SER A 62 -7.30 -1.92 -13.00
C SER A 62 -7.67 -0.71 -13.87
N ARG A 63 -7.68 0.50 -13.30
CA ARG A 63 -8.01 1.75 -13.98
C ARG A 63 -6.81 2.38 -14.70
N HIS A 64 -5.59 1.96 -14.37
CA HIS A 64 -4.34 2.50 -14.91
C HIS A 64 -3.59 1.48 -15.80
N GLY A 65 -4.30 0.47 -16.32
CA GLY A 65 -3.76 -0.47 -17.31
C GLY A 65 -3.02 -1.69 -16.72
N GLY A 66 -3.13 -1.92 -15.41
CA GLY A 66 -2.60 -3.10 -14.75
C GLY A 66 -3.54 -4.32 -14.82
N ILE A 67 -3.04 -5.46 -14.34
CA ILE A 67 -3.78 -6.72 -14.22
C ILE A 67 -4.98 -6.50 -13.30
N SER A 68 -6.19 -6.54 -13.85
CA SER A 68 -7.43 -6.60 -13.06
C SER A 68 -7.60 -8.02 -12.49
N GLU A 69 -8.32 -8.15 -11.36
CA GLU A 69 -8.73 -9.42 -10.73
C GLU A 69 -9.19 -10.49 -11.76
N GLN A 70 -9.81 -10.05 -12.86
CA GLN A 70 -10.30 -10.88 -13.97
C GLN A 70 -9.17 -11.54 -14.78
N HIS A 71 -8.01 -10.90 -14.91
CA HIS A 71 -6.84 -11.46 -15.57
C HIS A 71 -6.11 -12.47 -14.68
N PHE A 72 -6.07 -12.24 -13.35
CA PHE A 72 -5.48 -13.19 -12.38
C PHE A 72 -6.25 -14.52 -12.31
N ARG A 73 -7.59 -14.50 -12.40
CA ARG A 73 -8.42 -15.72 -12.43
C ARG A 73 -8.27 -16.54 -13.71
N ARG A 74 -7.85 -15.94 -14.82
CA ARG A 74 -7.76 -16.60 -16.14
C ARG A 74 -6.47 -17.37 -16.36
N THR A 75 -5.44 -17.10 -15.56
CA THR A 75 -4.12 -17.76 -15.64
C THR A 75 -3.95 -18.92 -14.65
N GLN A 76 -4.96 -19.18 -13.80
CA GLN A 76 -4.98 -20.32 -12.87
C GLN A 76 -6.03 -21.39 -13.22
N SER A 77 -6.64 -21.33 -14.42
CA SER A 77 -7.50 -22.37 -15.00
C SER A 77 -6.93 -22.83 -16.32
#